data_AF-J3JLB4-F1
#
_entry.id   AF-J3JLB4-F1
#
_cell.length_a   1.000
_cell.length_b   1.000
_cell.length_c   1.000
_cell.angle_alpha   90.00
_cell.angle_beta   90.00
_cell.angle_gamma   90.00
#
_symmetry.space_group_name_H-M   'P 1'
#
loop_
_entity.id
_entity.type
_entity.pdbx_description
1 polymer ?
#
loop_
_entity_poly.entity_id
_entity_poly.type
_entity_poly.pdbx_seq_one_letter_code
_entity_poly.pdbx_strand_id
1 'polypeptide(L)'
;MVAAAAANSPLCQAKSVRRSWPDLDVEAETTALHGLVDGLAIHLLVNPDPGFRRQALRMIEVSTDRLRPETWSPSRCASAAGTT
;
A
#
# COMPACT_ATOMS: atom_id res chain seq x y z
N MET A 1 13.26 -17.31 -31.58
CA MET A 1 14.30 -16.93 -30.58
C MET A 1 13.86 -15.70 -29.78
N VAL A 2 12.84 -15.84 -28.91
CA VAL A 2 12.43 -14.75 -27.96
C VAL A 2 12.24 -15.29 -26.52
N ALA A 3 12.14 -16.61 -26.33
CA ALA A 3 11.95 -17.21 -25.00
C ALA A 3 13.12 -17.04 -24.02
N ALA A 4 14.34 -16.76 -24.51
CA ALA A 4 15.53 -16.65 -23.65
C ALA A 4 15.70 -15.27 -22.96
N ALA A 5 15.00 -14.23 -23.42
CA ALA A 5 15.16 -12.88 -22.88
C ALA A 5 14.41 -12.67 -21.55
N ALA A 6 13.28 -13.36 -21.34
CA ALA A 6 12.47 -13.20 -20.13
C ALA A 6 13.06 -13.88 -18.89
N ALA A 7 13.69 -15.06 -19.05
CA ALA A 7 14.27 -15.82 -17.94
C ALA A 7 15.48 -15.15 -17.27
N ASN A 8 16.18 -14.28 -18.02
CA ASN A 8 17.35 -13.54 -17.56
C ASN A 8 17.03 -12.08 -17.18
N SER A 9 15.74 -11.72 -17.08
CA SER A 9 15.37 -10.36 -16.72
C SER A 9 15.77 -10.09 -15.26
N PRO A 10 16.59 -9.05 -14.97
CA PRO A 10 17.09 -8.78 -13.62
C PRO A 10 15.97 -8.48 -12.61
N LEU A 11 14.77 -8.15 -13.09
CA LEU A 11 13.55 -7.99 -12.28
C LEU A 11 13.03 -9.31 -11.70
N CYS A 12 13.25 -10.43 -12.38
CA CYS A 12 12.83 -11.78 -11.95
C CYS A 12 13.86 -12.45 -11.02
N GLN A 13 15.11 -12.00 -11.05
CA GLN A 13 16.24 -12.53 -10.26
C GLN A 13 16.46 -11.76 -8.95
N ALA A 14 15.73 -10.66 -8.73
CA ALA A 14 15.86 -9.87 -7.52
C ALA A 14 15.29 -10.65 -6.31
N LYS A 15 16.18 -11.16 -5.46
CA LYS A 15 15.88 -11.75 -4.14
C LYS A 15 15.41 -10.71 -3.10
N SER A 16 14.91 -9.57 -3.53
CA SER A 16 14.37 -8.51 -2.68
C SER A 16 12.99 -8.12 -3.19
N VAL A 17 12.00 -8.24 -2.29
CA VAL A 17 10.67 -7.67 -2.51
C VAL A 17 10.86 -6.16 -2.61
N ARG A 18 10.96 -5.63 -3.84
CA ARG A 18 10.85 -4.18 -4.05
C ARG A 18 9.42 -3.80 -3.69
N ARG A 19 9.25 -3.28 -2.48
CA ARG A 19 8.07 -2.51 -2.08
C ARG A 19 8.12 -1.22 -2.88
N SER A 20 7.32 -1.15 -3.93
CA SER A 20 7.17 0.06 -4.72
C SER A 20 5.75 0.58 -4.54
N TRP A 21 5.64 1.90 -4.54
CA TRP A 21 4.38 2.62 -4.62
C TRP A 21 4.32 3.30 -5.99
N PRO A 22 4.11 2.54 -7.07
CA PRO A 22 4.26 3.07 -8.42
C PRO A 22 3.33 4.25 -8.70
N ASP A 23 2.18 4.32 -8.02
CA ASP A 23 1.13 5.33 -8.25
C ASP A 23 0.68 6.07 -6.98
N LEU A 24 1.38 5.94 -5.84
CA LEU A 24 1.00 6.61 -4.58
C LEU A 24 1.82 7.88 -4.36
N ASP A 25 1.14 9.01 -4.20
CA ASP A 25 1.74 10.20 -3.61
C ASP A 25 1.86 10.01 -2.08
N VAL A 26 3.04 9.54 -1.65
CA VAL A 26 3.30 9.23 -0.24
C VAL A 26 3.19 10.49 0.64
N GLU A 27 3.59 11.65 0.14
CA GLU A 27 3.56 12.90 0.92
C GLU A 27 2.12 13.39 1.13
N ALA A 28 1.31 13.36 0.07
CA ALA A 28 -0.10 13.72 0.16
C ALA A 28 -0.88 12.76 1.09
N GLU A 29 -0.67 11.45 0.95
CA GLU A 29 -1.39 10.45 1.76
C GLU A 29 -0.95 10.46 3.24
N THR A 30 0.34 10.68 3.50
CA THR A 30 0.82 10.84 4.90
C THR A 30 0.32 12.12 5.54
N THR A 31 0.23 13.22 4.79
CA THR A 31 -0.38 14.48 5.25
C THR A 31 -1.85 14.30 5.57
N ALA A 32 -2.60 13.61 4.70
CA ALA A 32 -4.01 13.30 4.93
C ALA A 32 -4.20 12.42 6.17
N LEU A 33 -3.35 11.40 6.36
CA LEU A 33 -3.39 10.54 7.53
C LEU A 33 -3.09 11.33 8.81
N HIS A 34 -2.12 12.24 8.80
CA HIS A 34 -1.81 13.09 9.95
C HIS A 34 -3.02 13.93 10.36
N GLY A 35 -3.64 14.64 9.41
CA GLY A 35 -4.85 15.44 9.68
C GLY A 35 -6.04 14.61 10.20
N LEU A 36 -6.20 13.38 9.68
CA LEU A 36 -7.20 12.44 10.19
C LEU A 36 -6.94 12.07 11.66
N VAL A 37 -5.71 11.65 11.98
CA VAL A 37 -5.34 11.24 13.34
C VAL A 37 -5.54 12.39 14.33
N ASP A 38 -5.12 13.61 13.98
CA ASP A 38 -5.30 14.79 14.82
C ASP A 38 -6.77 15.10 15.08
N GLY A 39 -7.62 15.06 14.04
CA GLY A 39 -9.06 15.28 14.17
C GLY A 39 -9.75 14.22 15.05
N LEU A 40 -9.37 12.95 14.89
CA LEU A 40 -9.90 11.85 15.70
C LEU A 40 -9.46 11.99 17.17
N ALA A 41 -8.20 12.39 17.42
CA ALA A 41 -7.68 12.61 18.76
C ALA A 41 -8.45 13.73 19.48
N ILE A 42 -8.68 14.87 18.80
CA ILE A 42 -9.49 15.97 19.35
C ILE A 42 -10.91 15.49 19.68
N HIS A 43 -11.55 14.75 18.77
CA HIS A 43 -12.90 14.25 19.00
C HIS A 43 -12.98 13.34 20.23
N LEU A 44 -12.02 12.42 20.38
CA LEU A 44 -11.97 11.50 21.53
C LEU A 44 -11.68 12.22 22.86
N LEU A 45 -10.94 13.34 22.83
CA LEU A 45 -10.71 14.17 24.02
C LEU A 45 -11.97 14.91 24.46
N VAL A 46 -12.76 15.41 23.51
CA VAL A 46 -14.01 16.15 23.79
C VAL A 46 -15.18 15.22 24.10
N ASN A 47 -15.27 14.09 23.41
CA ASN A 47 -16.35 13.12 23.54
C ASN A 47 -15.81 11.68 23.41
N PRO A 48 -15.47 11.01 24.53
CA PRO A 48 -14.85 9.69 24.52
C PRO A 48 -15.87 8.56 24.31
N ASP A 49 -16.75 8.68 23.31
CA ASP A 49 -17.74 7.66 22.98
C ASP A 49 -17.06 6.33 22.55
N PRO A 50 -17.34 5.21 23.23
CA PRO A 50 -16.82 3.90 22.83
C PRO A 50 -17.26 3.47 21.42
N GLY A 51 -18.43 3.93 20.94
CA GLY A 51 -18.90 3.70 19.57
C GLY A 51 -17.99 4.36 18.54
N PHE A 52 -17.71 5.64 18.75
CA PHE A 52 -16.79 6.44 17.94
C PHE A 52 -15.38 5.87 17.92
N ARG A 53 -14.85 5.36 19.03
CA ARG A 53 -13.51 4.76 19.08
C ARG A 53 -13.32 3.64 18.06
N ARG A 54 -14.31 2.75 17.90
CA ARG A 54 -14.25 1.67 16.90
C ARG A 54 -14.31 2.21 15.48
N GLN A 55 -15.08 3.27 15.24
CA GLN A 55 -15.14 3.93 13.95
C GLN A 55 -13.81 4.61 13.60
N ALA A 56 -13.21 5.33 14.56
CA ALA A 56 -11.91 5.97 14.43
C ALA A 56 -10.81 4.97 14.05
N LEU A 57 -10.77 3.81 14.71
CA LEU A 57 -9.83 2.74 14.38
C LEU A 57 -9.98 2.23 12.95
N ARG A 58 -11.22 2.01 12.47
CA ARG A 58 -11.46 1.61 11.07
C ARG A 58 -11.00 2.66 10.06
N MET A 59 -11.19 3.94 10.37
CA MET A 59 -10.74 5.03 9.49
C MET A 59 -9.20 5.07 9.38
N ILE A 60 -8.50 4.84 10.48
CA ILE A 60 -7.04 4.74 10.50
C ILE A 60 -6.57 3.52 9.72
N GLU A 61 -7.22 2.36 9.91
CA GLU A 61 -6.88 1.11 9.21
C GLU A 61 -6.99 1.28 7.69
N VAL A 62 -8.14 1.77 7.19
CA VAL A 62 -8.35 2.03 5.76
C VAL A 62 -7.33 3.03 5.20
N SER A 63 -6.99 4.07 5.96
CA SER A 63 -6.04 5.09 5.50
C SER A 63 -4.61 4.54 5.49
N THR A 64 -4.26 3.66 6.44
CA THR A 64 -2.94 3.02 6.51
C THR A 64 -2.79 1.93 5.46
N ASP A 65 -3.87 1.24 5.10
CA ASP A 65 -3.89 0.25 4.02
C ASP A 65 -3.56 0.88 2.66
N ARG A 66 -3.92 2.14 2.43
CA ARG A 66 -3.52 2.88 1.22
C ARG A 66 -2.02 3.16 1.17
N LEU A 67 -1.41 3.35 2.33
CA LEU A 67 0.04 3.46 2.46
C LEU A 67 0.75 2.12 2.35
N ARG A 68 0.03 1.00 2.24
CA ARG A 68 0.67 -0.31 2.11
C ARG A 68 1.30 -0.44 0.72
N PRO A 69 2.60 -0.77 0.63
CA PRO A 69 3.24 -0.95 -0.66
C PRO A 69 2.65 -2.14 -1.37
N GLU A 70 2.55 -2.06 -2.69
CA GLU A 70 2.35 -3.26 -3.48
C GLU A 70 3.52 -4.22 -3.23
N THR A 71 3.19 -5.40 -2.74
CA THR A 71 4.16 -6.49 -2.76
C THR A 71 4.29 -6.94 -4.21
N TRP A 72 5.45 -6.68 -4.79
CA TRP A 72 5.85 -7.36 -6.02
C TRP A 72 5.74 -8.87 -5.80
N SER A 73 4.88 -9.54 -6.58
CA SER A 73 4.73 -10.99 -6.56
C SER A 73 5.43 -11.59 -7.79
N PRO A 74 6.29 -12.60 -7.63
CA PRO A 74 6.92 -13.31 -8.76
C PRO A 74 5.91 -13.90 -9.76
N SER A 75 4.67 -14.15 -9.34
CA SER A 75 3.60 -14.67 -10.22
C SER A 75 3.17 -13.69 -11.30
N ARG A 76 3.39 -12.37 -11.15
CA ARG A 76 3.13 -11.37 -12.20
C ARG A 76 4.15 -11.43 -13.35
N CYS A 77 5.31 -12.06 -13.16
CA CYS A 77 6.30 -12.25 -14.23
C CYS A 77 5.78 -13.16 -15.36
N ALA A 78 4.94 -14.15 -15.05
CA ALA A 78 4.38 -15.07 -16.04
C ALA A 78 3.29 -14.40 -16.90
N SER A 79 2.54 -13.45 -16.33
CA SER A 79 1.42 -12.80 -17.02
C SER A 79 1.87 -11.69 -17.99
N ALA A 80 2.98 -11.00 -17.71
CA ALA A 80 3.58 -10.02 -18.62
C ALA A 80 4.26 -10.64 -19.86
N ALA A 81 4.46 -11.97 -19.87
CA ALA A 81 5.11 -12.68 -20.97
C ALA A 81 4.15 -13.14 -22.08
N GLY A 82 2.83 -12.93 -21.93
CA GLY A 82 1.83 -13.16 -22.98
C GLY A 82 1.77 -14.60 -23.50
N THR A 83 0.81 -15.38 -23.00
CA THR A 83 0.33 -16.58 -23.70
C THR A 83 -1.20 -16.59 -23.71
N THR A 84 -1.77 -16.01 -24.76
CA THR A 84 -2.79 -16.73 -25.55
C THR A 84 -2.08 -17.31 -26.76
#